data_AF-R5KTN5-F1
#
_entry.id   AF-R5KTN5-F1
#
_cell.length_a   1.000
_cell.length_b   1.000
_cell.length_c   1.000
_cell.angle_alpha   90.00
_cell.angle_beta   90.00
_cell.angle_gamma   90.00
#
_symmetry.space_group_name_H-M   'P 1'
#
loop_
_entity.id
_entity.type
_entity.pdbx_description
1 polymer ?
#
loop_
_entity_poly.entity_id
_entity_poly.type
_entity_poly.pdbx_seq_one_letter_code
_entity_poly.pdbx_strand_id
1 'polypeptide(L)'
;MKIDKNFFTGKIFKPTQKQLHISDRNECAKGYLEERRYLEESGFEGFVTIEALMHNINIVPACRGVYVVMRNSGVAPEFFKVGTGGFFKGKNPNVSIDILKSNWVDDTSVLYIGKAGGTESSATLRKRLEQYMRFGNGEAIGHWGGRYIWQLADANELVVCWKEILDEEPLNVESSMINKFKEKHGLKRPFANLRD
;
A
#
# COMPACT_ATOMS: atom_id res chain seq x y z
N MET A 1 -10.34 62.62 1.55
CA MET A 1 -10.54 61.18 1.79
C MET A 1 -9.17 60.54 1.78
N LYS A 2 -8.63 60.16 2.95
CA LYS A 2 -7.26 59.64 3.08
C LYS A 2 -7.21 58.23 2.50
N ILE A 3 -6.29 58.00 1.57
CA ILE A 3 -5.94 56.67 1.07
C ILE A 3 -5.07 56.02 2.13
N ASP A 4 -5.55 54.93 2.73
CA ASP A 4 -4.76 54.11 3.66
C ASP A 4 -3.64 53.40 2.88
N LYS A 5 -2.40 53.81 3.16
CA LYS A 5 -1.15 53.33 2.53
C LYS A 5 -0.60 52.03 3.16
N ASN A 6 -1.44 51.16 3.72
CA ASN A 6 -0.97 49.91 4.35
C ASN A 6 -1.17 48.66 3.50
N PHE A 7 -1.25 48.79 2.17
CA PHE A 7 -1.35 47.67 1.24
C PHE A 7 0.03 47.10 0.83
N PHE A 8 1.00 46.98 1.75
CA PHE A 8 2.21 46.14 1.56
C PHE A 8 2.94 45.97 2.90
N THR A 9 2.36 45.23 3.84
CA THR A 9 3.16 44.54 4.85
C THR A 9 2.71 43.09 4.91
N GLY A 10 3.00 42.36 3.84
CA GLY A 10 2.94 40.90 3.85
C GLY A 10 3.99 40.37 4.81
N LYS A 11 3.66 40.29 6.11
CA LYS A 11 4.35 39.39 7.01
C LYS A 11 4.13 37.99 6.44
N ILE A 12 5.18 37.43 5.85
CA ILE A 12 5.24 36.00 5.53
C ILE A 12 5.08 35.28 6.87
N PHE A 13 3.86 34.85 7.16
CA PHE A 13 3.56 34.08 8.36
C PHE A 13 4.16 32.70 8.15
N LYS A 14 5.35 32.46 8.72
CA LYS A 14 5.93 31.11 8.71
C LYS A 14 5.10 30.27 9.68
N PRO A 15 4.40 29.22 9.20
CA PRO A 15 3.60 28.39 10.07
C PRO A 15 4.49 27.71 11.12
N THR A 16 3.95 27.54 12.32
CA THR A 16 4.66 26.83 13.40
C THR A 16 4.83 25.35 13.05
N GLN A 17 5.83 24.69 13.64
CA GLN A 17 6.03 23.24 13.48
C GLN A 17 4.76 22.43 13.81
N LYS A 18 3.98 22.88 14.79
CA LYS A 18 2.69 22.27 15.14
C LYS A 18 1.62 22.48 14.06
N GLN A 19 1.60 23.63 13.39
CA GLN A 19 0.70 23.91 12.26
C GLN A 19 1.09 23.12 11.00
N LEU A 20 2.38 23.06 10.68
CA LEU A 20 2.90 22.21 9.60
C LEU A 20 2.52 20.73 9.84
N HIS A 21 2.73 20.24 11.07
CA HIS A 21 2.39 18.85 11.41
C HIS A 21 0.87 18.56 11.43
N ILE A 22 0.02 19.58 11.54
CA ILE A 22 -1.44 19.44 11.41
C ILE A 22 -1.86 19.49 9.94
N SER A 23 -1.28 20.38 9.12
CA SER A 23 -1.55 20.41 7.68
C SER A 23 -1.10 19.13 6.99
N ASP A 24 0.08 18.63 7.32
CA ASP A 24 0.65 17.41 6.72
C ASP A 24 -0.20 16.17 7.06
N ARG A 25 -0.74 16.11 8.29
CA ARG A 25 -1.68 15.05 8.69
C ARG A 25 -3.02 15.15 7.97
N ASN A 26 -3.53 16.36 7.74
CA ASN A 26 -4.80 16.57 7.03
C ASN A 26 -4.67 16.27 5.53
N GLU A 27 -3.52 16.60 4.91
CA GLU A 27 -3.25 16.32 3.50
C GLU A 27 -2.94 14.84 3.24
N CYS A 28 -2.20 14.20 4.14
CA CYS A 28 -2.04 12.75 4.20
C CYS A 28 -3.39 12.01 4.23
N ALA A 29 -4.24 12.39 5.19
CA ALA A 29 -5.54 11.75 5.35
C ALA A 29 -6.38 11.93 4.08
N LYS A 30 -6.26 13.10 3.43
CA LYS A 30 -6.92 13.37 2.15
C LYS A 30 -6.45 12.45 1.02
N GLY A 31 -5.14 12.23 0.87
CA GLY A 31 -4.58 11.33 -0.16
C GLY A 31 -5.06 9.89 -0.01
N TYR A 32 -5.00 9.35 1.23
CA TYR A 32 -5.56 8.03 1.54
C TYR A 32 -7.06 7.95 1.26
N LEU A 33 -7.84 8.95 1.70
CA LEU A 33 -9.30 8.96 1.53
C LEU A 33 -9.71 9.03 0.05
N GLU A 34 -9.00 9.78 -0.79
CA GLU A 34 -9.28 9.86 -2.23
C GLU A 34 -9.02 8.53 -2.94
N GLU A 35 -7.88 7.89 -2.68
CA GLU A 35 -7.55 6.59 -3.28
C GLU A 35 -8.45 5.47 -2.73
N ARG A 36 -8.79 5.52 -1.44
CA ARG A 36 -9.77 4.61 -0.84
C ARG A 36 -11.11 4.73 -1.54
N ARG A 37 -11.63 5.96 -1.68
CA ARG A 37 -12.92 6.20 -2.32
C ARG A 37 -12.93 5.70 -3.77
N TYR A 38 -11.85 5.93 -4.51
CA TYR A 38 -11.70 5.41 -5.86
C TYR A 38 -11.77 3.87 -5.90
N LEU A 39 -11.12 3.19 -4.97
CA LEU A 39 -11.15 1.73 -4.86
C LEU A 39 -12.55 1.23 -4.48
N GLU A 40 -13.22 1.87 -3.52
CA GLU A 40 -14.62 1.57 -3.15
C GLU A 40 -15.56 1.72 -4.35
N GLU A 41 -15.50 2.85 -5.06
CA GLU A 41 -16.27 3.11 -6.29
C GLU A 41 -15.91 2.11 -7.42
N SER A 42 -14.71 1.55 -7.39
CA SER A 42 -14.25 0.51 -8.32
C SER A 42 -14.64 -0.91 -7.89
N GLY A 43 -15.36 -1.08 -6.78
CA GLY A 43 -15.86 -2.36 -6.29
C GLY A 43 -14.89 -3.11 -5.37
N PHE A 44 -13.93 -2.43 -4.75
CA PHE A 44 -13.13 -3.00 -3.68
C PHE A 44 -13.86 -2.93 -2.34
N GLU A 45 -13.62 -3.94 -1.50
CA GLU A 45 -14.18 -4.09 -0.16
C GLU A 45 -13.12 -4.58 0.84
N GLY A 46 -13.51 -4.90 2.07
CA GLY A 46 -12.61 -5.35 3.13
C GLY A 46 -12.04 -4.19 3.93
N PHE A 47 -11.11 -3.43 3.34
CA PHE A 47 -10.38 -2.32 3.98
C PHE A 47 -10.06 -2.56 5.47
N VAL A 48 -9.41 -3.69 5.74
CA VAL A 48 -9.05 -4.18 7.07
C VAL A 48 -7.55 -4.14 7.27
N THR A 49 -7.09 -3.94 8.50
CA THR A 49 -5.64 -3.93 8.76
C THR A 49 -5.02 -5.31 8.58
N ILE A 50 -3.72 -5.35 8.29
CA ILE A 50 -2.93 -6.59 8.28
C ILE A 50 -3.05 -7.31 9.62
N GLU A 51 -2.99 -6.59 10.74
CA GLU A 51 -3.21 -7.16 12.07
C GLU A 51 -4.57 -7.86 12.17
N ALA A 52 -5.66 -7.23 11.72
CA ALA A 52 -6.99 -7.83 11.76
C ALA A 52 -7.06 -9.10 10.88
N LEU A 53 -6.40 -9.10 9.72
CA LEU A 53 -6.34 -10.28 8.85
C LEU A 53 -5.51 -11.43 9.42
N MET A 54 -4.45 -11.13 10.19
CA MET A 54 -3.72 -12.14 10.94
C MET A 54 -4.60 -12.83 11.99
N HIS A 55 -5.54 -12.10 12.60
CA HIS A 55 -6.48 -12.65 13.58
C HIS A 55 -7.66 -13.40 12.94
N ASN A 56 -8.20 -12.91 11.82
CA ASN A 56 -9.36 -13.51 11.18
C ASN A 56 -9.30 -13.40 9.64
N ILE A 57 -8.62 -14.35 9.02
CA ILE A 57 -8.51 -14.43 7.55
C ILE A 57 -9.84 -14.84 6.87
N ASN A 58 -10.81 -15.39 7.61
CA ASN A 58 -12.04 -15.92 7.03
C ASN A 58 -12.97 -14.84 6.49
N ILE A 59 -12.77 -13.57 6.87
CA ILE A 59 -13.48 -12.42 6.30
C ILE A 59 -13.16 -12.20 4.81
N VAL A 60 -12.03 -12.73 4.33
CA VAL A 60 -11.66 -12.67 2.93
C VAL A 60 -12.44 -13.74 2.16
N PRO A 61 -13.07 -13.40 1.02
CA PRO A 61 -13.79 -14.37 0.22
C PRO A 61 -12.86 -15.44 -0.36
N ALA A 62 -13.39 -16.66 -0.48
CA ALA A 62 -12.67 -17.80 -1.03
C ALA A 62 -12.87 -17.92 -2.56
N CYS A 63 -12.70 -16.82 -3.28
CA CYS A 63 -12.83 -16.74 -4.74
C CYS A 63 -11.57 -16.13 -5.37
N ARG A 64 -11.55 -16.01 -6.71
CA ARG A 64 -10.49 -15.33 -7.47
C ARG A 64 -10.68 -13.82 -7.41
N GLY A 65 -9.59 -13.06 -7.51
CA GLY A 65 -9.67 -11.60 -7.48
C GLY A 65 -8.33 -10.89 -7.39
N VAL A 66 -8.40 -9.60 -7.11
CA VAL A 66 -7.24 -8.72 -6.89
C VAL A 66 -7.32 -8.09 -5.49
N TYR A 67 -6.19 -7.74 -4.92
CA TYR A 67 -6.10 -7.06 -3.63
C TYR A 67 -5.07 -5.94 -3.66
N VAL A 68 -5.26 -4.96 -2.79
CA VAL A 68 -4.39 -3.78 -2.63
C VAL A 68 -4.01 -3.65 -1.16
N VAL A 69 -2.74 -3.37 -0.90
CA VAL A 69 -2.22 -2.95 0.41
C VAL A 69 -2.00 -1.45 0.38
N MET A 70 -2.61 -0.76 1.33
CA MET A 70 -2.62 0.70 1.45
C MET A 70 -2.01 1.14 2.77
N ARG A 71 -1.40 2.32 2.79
CA ARG A 71 -0.87 2.96 3.99
C ARG A 71 -1.62 4.25 4.31
N ASN A 72 -2.29 4.29 5.46
CA ASN A 72 -3.00 5.48 5.94
C ASN A 72 -2.07 6.39 6.76
N SER A 73 -0.96 6.81 6.16
CA SER A 73 0.00 7.72 6.78
C SER A 73 0.85 8.42 5.71
N GLY A 74 1.06 9.72 5.89
CA GLY A 74 1.86 10.60 5.03
C GLY A 74 3.08 11.12 5.78
N VAL A 75 3.33 10.58 6.97
CA VAL A 75 4.65 10.62 7.58
C VAL A 75 5.54 9.68 6.76
N ALA A 76 6.79 10.08 6.49
CA ALA A 76 7.75 9.21 5.80
C ALA A 76 7.82 7.82 6.46
N PRO A 77 7.97 6.73 5.68
CA PRO A 77 8.04 5.39 6.24
C PRO A 77 9.33 5.20 7.03
N GLU A 78 9.22 4.47 8.15
CA GLU A 78 10.39 3.92 8.81
C GLU A 78 10.63 2.49 8.33
N PHE A 79 11.89 2.19 8.02
CA PHE A 79 12.29 0.89 7.49
C PHE A 79 13.21 0.13 8.46
N PHE A 80 12.92 -1.15 8.68
CA PHE A 80 13.80 -2.04 9.42
C PHE A 80 14.86 -2.69 8.53
N LYS A 81 16.08 -2.80 9.05
CA LYS A 81 17.16 -3.57 8.39
C LYS A 81 16.83 -5.05 8.28
N VAL A 82 16.13 -5.57 9.27
CA VAL A 82 15.61 -6.94 9.31
C VAL A 82 14.13 -6.84 9.61
N GLY A 83 13.32 -7.13 8.59
CA GLY A 83 11.87 -7.21 8.66
C GLY A 83 11.38 -8.57 9.13
N THR A 84 10.06 -8.73 9.14
CA THR A 84 9.36 -9.91 9.66
C THR A 84 9.13 -11.00 8.62
N GLY A 85 9.46 -10.75 7.35
CA GLY A 85 9.24 -11.69 6.25
C GLY A 85 9.95 -13.02 6.47
N GLY A 86 9.27 -14.12 6.16
CA GLY A 86 9.76 -15.48 6.36
C GLY A 86 10.82 -15.93 5.35
N PHE A 87 11.78 -16.71 5.84
CA PHE A 87 12.82 -17.29 5.00
C PHE A 87 12.28 -18.54 4.31
N PHE A 88 12.10 -18.48 2.99
CA PHE A 88 11.59 -19.61 2.22
C PHE A 88 12.68 -20.22 1.34
N LYS A 89 12.91 -21.53 1.48
CA LYS A 89 13.96 -22.28 0.74
C LYS A 89 15.34 -21.60 0.86
N GLY A 90 15.70 -21.13 2.06
CA GLY A 90 16.97 -20.47 2.34
C GLY A 90 17.12 -19.05 1.78
N LYS A 91 16.08 -18.48 1.17
CA LYS A 91 16.12 -17.11 0.63
C LYS A 91 15.74 -16.10 1.71
N ASN A 92 16.63 -15.16 1.97
CA ASN A 92 16.37 -14.01 2.84
C ASN A 92 15.48 -12.99 2.11
N PRO A 93 14.29 -12.64 2.64
CA PRO A 93 13.39 -11.70 1.96
C PRO A 93 13.81 -10.24 2.12
N ASN A 94 14.69 -9.94 3.08
CA ASN A 94 15.14 -8.59 3.38
C ASN A 94 16.07 -8.03 2.29
N VAL A 95 16.01 -6.71 2.10
CA VAL A 95 16.93 -5.92 1.27
C VAL A 95 17.52 -4.76 2.06
N SER A 96 18.50 -4.06 1.48
CA SER A 96 19.06 -2.85 2.08
C SER A 96 18.03 -1.72 2.16
N ILE A 97 18.23 -0.82 3.13
CA ILE A 97 17.41 0.39 3.28
C ILE A 97 17.44 1.25 2.00
N ASP A 98 18.57 1.29 1.29
CA ASP A 98 18.69 2.06 0.05
C ASP A 98 17.79 1.52 -1.05
N ILE A 99 17.64 0.19 -1.14
CA ILE A 99 16.69 -0.42 -2.08
C ILE A 99 15.26 -0.02 -1.71
N LEU A 100 14.89 -0.10 -0.42
CA LEU A 100 13.56 0.31 0.04
C LEU A 100 13.28 1.78 -0.28
N LYS A 101 14.23 2.67 0.01
CA LYS A 101 14.12 4.10 -0.32
C LYS A 101 14.00 4.35 -1.82
N SER A 102 14.75 3.62 -2.65
CA SER A 102 14.67 3.78 -4.12
C SER A 102 13.33 3.32 -4.69
N ASN A 103 12.71 2.32 -4.06
CA ASN A 103 11.40 1.78 -4.45
C ASN A 103 10.24 2.60 -3.91
N TRP A 104 10.47 3.47 -2.92
CA TRP A 104 9.43 4.30 -2.34
C TRP A 104 8.87 5.29 -3.37
N VAL A 105 7.55 5.50 -3.29
CA VAL A 105 6.79 6.43 -4.12
C VAL A 105 6.01 7.33 -3.17
N ASP A 106 6.31 8.62 -3.20
CA ASP A 106 5.58 9.63 -2.43
C ASP A 106 4.20 9.90 -3.06
N ASP A 107 3.34 10.59 -2.30
CA ASP A 107 2.00 11.03 -2.74
C ASP A 107 1.06 9.90 -3.22
N THR A 108 1.20 8.70 -2.64
CA THR A 108 0.24 7.61 -2.76
C THR A 108 0.15 6.80 -1.48
N SER A 109 -1.03 6.27 -1.20
CA SER A 109 -1.26 5.27 -0.17
C SER A 109 -1.08 3.85 -0.69
N VAL A 110 -1.11 3.61 -2.01
CA VAL A 110 -1.05 2.26 -2.60
C VAL A 110 0.39 1.73 -2.60
N LEU A 111 0.65 0.72 -1.78
CA LEU A 111 1.99 0.14 -1.62
C LEU A 111 2.18 -1.18 -2.37
N TYR A 112 1.13 -1.95 -2.54
CA TYR A 112 1.21 -3.25 -3.19
C TYR A 112 -0.12 -3.62 -3.84
N ILE A 113 -0.06 -4.16 -5.05
CA ILE A 113 -1.20 -4.73 -5.77
C ILE A 113 -0.86 -6.19 -6.06
N GLY A 114 -1.77 -7.10 -5.72
CA GLY A 114 -1.59 -8.52 -5.99
C GLY A 114 -2.85 -9.17 -6.52
N LYS A 115 -2.70 -10.36 -7.12
CA LYS A 115 -3.81 -11.20 -7.57
C LYS A 115 -3.90 -12.54 -6.86
N ALA A 116 -5.09 -13.14 -6.94
CA ALA A 116 -5.35 -14.53 -6.64
C ALA A 116 -6.23 -15.16 -7.71
N GLY A 117 -5.94 -16.42 -8.05
CA GLY A 117 -6.71 -17.19 -9.01
C GLY A 117 -6.32 -16.90 -10.47
N GLY A 118 -7.18 -17.34 -11.38
CA GLY A 118 -7.01 -17.21 -12.83
C GLY A 118 -6.70 -18.54 -13.52
N THR A 119 -6.51 -18.49 -14.82
CA THR A 119 -6.13 -19.64 -15.66
C THR A 119 -4.92 -20.42 -15.15
N GLU A 120 -3.92 -19.73 -14.60
CA GLU A 120 -2.66 -20.33 -14.13
C GLU A 120 -2.69 -20.80 -12.67
N SER A 121 -3.76 -20.52 -11.92
CA SER A 121 -3.78 -20.80 -10.49
C SER A 121 -5.20 -20.93 -9.94
N SER A 122 -5.45 -21.98 -9.16
CA SER A 122 -6.69 -22.16 -8.40
C SER A 122 -6.66 -21.52 -7.00
N ALA A 123 -5.63 -20.74 -6.67
CA ALA A 123 -5.54 -20.06 -5.38
C ALA A 123 -6.65 -19.01 -5.23
N THR A 124 -7.26 -18.93 -4.07
CA THR A 124 -8.29 -17.92 -3.78
C THR A 124 -7.68 -16.69 -3.10
N LEU A 125 -8.40 -15.57 -3.07
CA LEU A 125 -8.05 -14.36 -2.30
C LEU A 125 -7.72 -14.74 -0.86
N ARG A 126 -8.61 -15.50 -0.19
CA ARG A 126 -8.38 -16.01 1.17
C ARG A 126 -7.05 -16.75 1.28
N LYS A 127 -6.79 -17.77 0.45
CA LYS A 127 -5.55 -18.56 0.52
C LYS A 127 -4.32 -17.71 0.24
N ARG A 128 -4.39 -16.79 -0.72
CA ARG A 128 -3.25 -15.94 -1.08
C ARG A 128 -2.92 -14.94 0.03
N LEU A 129 -3.93 -14.27 0.59
CA LEU A 129 -3.74 -13.35 1.70
C LEU A 129 -3.35 -14.09 2.98
N GLU A 130 -3.86 -15.29 3.23
CA GLU A 130 -3.39 -16.15 4.34
C GLU A 130 -1.89 -16.44 4.22
N GLN A 131 -1.43 -16.87 3.04
CA GLN A 131 -0.01 -17.08 2.76
C GLN A 131 0.80 -15.80 2.95
N TYR A 132 0.25 -14.66 2.55
CA TYR A 132 0.91 -13.36 2.71
C TYR A 132 1.07 -12.98 4.18
N MET A 133 0.02 -13.12 5.00
CA MET A 133 0.07 -12.86 6.44
C MET A 133 1.04 -13.79 7.16
N ARG A 134 0.98 -15.09 6.87
CA ARG A 134 1.88 -16.09 7.45
C ARG A 134 3.34 -15.86 7.08
N PHE A 135 3.60 -15.48 5.81
CA PHE A 135 4.91 -15.05 5.38
C PHE A 135 5.39 -13.81 6.15
N GLY A 136 4.50 -12.84 6.38
CA GLY A 136 4.79 -11.67 7.20
C GLY A 136 5.02 -11.97 8.68
N ASN A 137 4.55 -13.11 9.17
CA ASN A 137 4.80 -13.63 10.51
C ASN A 137 6.03 -14.56 10.59
N GLY A 138 6.95 -14.46 9.62
CA GLY A 138 8.21 -15.20 9.62
C GLY A 138 8.12 -16.64 9.12
N GLU A 139 6.94 -17.14 8.71
CA GLU A 139 6.81 -18.53 8.28
C GLU A 139 7.50 -18.80 6.93
N ALA A 140 8.07 -19.99 6.79
CA ALA A 140 8.73 -20.45 5.56
C ALA A 140 7.71 -20.78 4.45
N ILE A 141 7.09 -19.76 3.87
CA ILE A 141 6.07 -19.86 2.81
C ILE A 141 6.53 -19.15 1.55
N GLY A 142 6.21 -19.72 0.39
CA GLY A 142 6.51 -19.14 -0.91
C GLY A 142 5.61 -17.94 -1.24
N HIS A 143 5.89 -16.76 -0.67
CA HIS A 143 5.23 -15.51 -1.01
C HIS A 143 6.24 -14.37 -1.23
N TRP A 144 6.97 -14.43 -2.35
CA TRP A 144 8.05 -13.47 -2.63
C TRP A 144 7.56 -12.06 -3.06
N GLY A 145 6.41 -12.00 -3.73
CA GLY A 145 5.76 -10.72 -4.08
C GLY A 145 5.35 -9.97 -2.81
N GLY A 146 5.44 -8.64 -2.82
CA GLY A 146 5.04 -7.83 -1.67
C GLY A 146 6.01 -7.88 -0.48
N ARG A 147 7.15 -8.57 -0.57
CA ARG A 147 8.03 -8.80 0.60
C ARG A 147 8.60 -7.53 1.24
N TYR A 148 8.67 -6.41 0.51
CA TYR A 148 9.16 -5.13 1.06
C TYR A 148 8.22 -4.54 2.11
N ILE A 149 6.94 -4.90 2.10
CA ILE A 149 5.99 -4.51 3.14
C ILE A 149 6.50 -4.91 4.52
N TRP A 150 7.12 -6.08 4.65
CA TRP A 150 7.53 -6.61 5.94
C TRP A 150 8.80 -5.97 6.51
N GLN A 151 9.40 -5.01 5.79
CA GLN A 151 10.45 -4.13 6.31
C GLN A 151 9.91 -2.74 6.71
N LEU A 152 8.60 -2.49 6.64
CA LEU A 152 7.97 -1.28 7.18
C LEU A 152 7.72 -1.43 8.69
N ALA A 153 8.01 -0.39 9.45
CA ALA A 153 7.76 -0.37 10.90
C ALA A 153 6.27 -0.46 11.26
N ASP A 154 5.41 0.05 10.38
CA ASP A 154 3.95 0.10 10.53
C ASP A 154 3.23 -0.95 9.68
N ALA A 155 3.91 -2.05 9.30
CA ALA A 155 3.34 -3.10 8.44
C ALA A 155 1.99 -3.64 8.95
N ASN A 156 1.81 -3.78 10.27
CA ASN A 156 0.57 -4.27 10.87
C ASN A 156 -0.62 -3.30 10.73
N GLU A 157 -0.35 -2.00 10.60
CA GLU A 157 -1.35 -0.93 10.45
C GLU A 157 -1.81 -0.75 9.01
N LEU A 158 -1.09 -1.33 8.04
CA LEU A 158 -1.45 -1.25 6.64
C LEU A 158 -2.81 -1.90 6.39
N VAL A 159 -3.58 -1.27 5.50
CA VAL A 159 -4.95 -1.65 5.19
C VAL A 159 -4.98 -2.48 3.91
N VAL A 160 -5.66 -3.60 3.93
CA VAL A 160 -5.86 -4.47 2.78
C VAL A 160 -7.32 -4.39 2.33
N CYS A 161 -7.53 -4.16 1.04
CA CYS A 161 -8.83 -4.29 0.39
C CYS A 161 -8.73 -5.24 -0.80
N TRP A 162 -9.86 -5.80 -1.22
CA TRP A 162 -9.92 -6.77 -2.32
C TRP A 162 -11.14 -6.56 -3.19
N LYS A 163 -11.06 -7.05 -4.42
CA LYS A 163 -12.15 -7.08 -5.38
C LYS A 163 -12.24 -8.49 -5.96
N GLU A 164 -13.41 -9.09 -5.86
CA GLU A 164 -13.72 -10.36 -6.53
C GLU A 164 -13.75 -10.15 -8.04
N ILE A 165 -13.18 -11.09 -8.82
CA ILE A 165 -13.12 -10.99 -10.29
C ILE A 165 -13.67 -12.27 -10.92
N LEU A 166 -14.95 -12.28 -11.26
CA LEU A 166 -15.63 -13.47 -11.78
C LEU A 166 -15.43 -13.66 -13.29
N ASP A 167 -15.52 -12.56 -14.06
CA ASP A 167 -15.69 -12.62 -15.52
C ASP A 167 -14.45 -12.21 -16.33
N GLU A 168 -13.34 -11.88 -15.66
CA GLU A 168 -12.10 -11.41 -16.29
C GLU A 168 -10.89 -12.10 -15.67
N GLU A 169 -9.77 -12.21 -16.39
CA GLU A 169 -8.54 -12.77 -15.81
C GLU A 169 -7.92 -11.82 -14.75
N PRO A 170 -7.72 -12.25 -13.47
CA PRO A 170 -7.16 -11.41 -12.43
C PRO A 170 -5.76 -10.85 -12.77
N LEU A 171 -5.01 -11.56 -13.60
CA LEU A 171 -3.73 -11.07 -14.14
C LEU A 171 -3.92 -9.81 -14.99
N ASN A 172 -4.93 -9.76 -15.85
CA ASN A 172 -5.18 -8.59 -16.70
C ASN A 172 -5.61 -7.39 -15.84
N VAL A 173 -6.44 -7.63 -14.82
CA VAL A 173 -6.89 -6.59 -13.89
C VAL A 173 -5.71 -6.04 -13.08
N GLU A 174 -4.91 -6.91 -12.46
CA GLU A 174 -3.70 -6.54 -11.72
C GLU A 174 -2.73 -5.74 -12.60
N SER A 175 -2.40 -6.25 -13.79
CA SER A 175 -1.50 -5.58 -14.72
C SER A 175 -2.04 -4.22 -15.17
N SER A 176 -3.35 -4.10 -15.42
CA SER A 176 -3.97 -2.81 -15.75
C SER A 176 -3.83 -1.80 -14.60
N MET A 177 -4.06 -2.25 -13.35
CA MET A 177 -3.92 -1.37 -12.18
C MET A 177 -2.46 -0.94 -11.96
N ILE A 178 -1.50 -1.85 -12.11
CA ILE A 178 -0.06 -1.52 -12.00
C ILE A 178 0.36 -0.55 -13.12
N ASN A 179 -0.14 -0.73 -14.35
CA ASN A 179 0.17 0.18 -15.46
C ASN A 179 -0.42 1.58 -15.24
N LYS A 180 -1.67 1.69 -14.78
CA LYS A 180 -2.27 2.98 -14.40
C LYS A 180 -1.49 3.67 -13.28
N PHE A 181 -1.02 2.90 -12.29
CA PHE A 181 -0.14 3.43 -11.25
C PHE A 181 1.16 3.97 -11.85
N LYS A 182 1.81 3.20 -12.73
CA LYS A 182 3.04 3.62 -13.41
C LYS A 182 2.84 4.91 -14.22
N GLU A 183 1.75 5.02 -14.97
CA GLU A 183 1.40 6.22 -15.73
C GLU A 183 1.28 7.46 -14.83
N LYS A 184 0.64 7.31 -13.66
CA LYS A 184 0.46 8.39 -12.68
C LYS A 184 1.76 8.74 -11.93
N HIS A 185 2.63 7.77 -11.66
CA HIS A 185 3.79 7.91 -10.76
C HIS A 185 5.15 7.82 -11.48
N GLY A 186 5.24 8.35 -12.71
CA GLY A 186 6.51 8.49 -13.42
C GLY A 186 7.20 7.16 -13.74
N LEU A 187 6.41 6.17 -14.17
CA LEU A 187 6.82 4.79 -14.49
C LEU A 187 7.31 3.95 -13.30
N LYS A 188 7.27 4.49 -12.07
CA LYS A 188 7.49 3.71 -10.85
C LYS A 188 6.31 2.77 -10.59
N ARG A 189 6.59 1.62 -9.99
CA ARG A 189 5.58 0.65 -9.52
C ARG A 189 5.18 0.96 -8.08
N PRO A 190 4.05 0.41 -7.58
CA PRO A 190 3.79 0.43 -6.15
C PRO A 190 4.98 -0.16 -5.40
N PHE A 191 5.28 0.39 -4.22
CA PHE A 191 6.49 0.13 -3.43
C PHE A 191 6.96 -1.34 -3.42
N ALA A 192 6.03 -2.29 -3.22
CA ALA A 192 6.34 -3.71 -3.06
C ALA A 192 6.04 -4.59 -4.29
N ASN A 193 5.66 -4.00 -5.44
CA ASN A 193 5.58 -4.68 -6.74
C ASN A 193 6.97 -4.71 -7.41
N LEU A 194 7.50 -5.91 -7.67
CA LEU A 194 8.94 -6.11 -7.98
C LEU A 194 9.24 -6.57 -9.40
N ARG A 195 8.22 -6.90 -10.17
CA ARG A 195 8.33 -7.46 -11.53
C ARG A 195 7.36 -6.74 -12.45
N ASP A 196 7.65 -6.80 -13.74
CA ASP A 196 6.70 -6.54 -14.82
C ASP A 196 5.84 -7.77 -15.10
#